data_AF-A0A137PDA0-F1
#
_entry.id   AF-A0A137PDA0-F1
#
_cell.length_a   1.000
_cell.length_b   1.000
_cell.length_c   1.000
_cell.angle_alpha   90.00
_cell.angle_beta   90.00
_cell.angle_gamma   90.00
#
_symmetry.space_group_name_H-M   'P 1'
#
loop_
_entity.id
_entity.type
_entity.pdbx_description
1 polymer ?
#
loop_
_entity_poly.entity_id
_entity_poly.type
_entity_poly.pdbx_seq_one_letter_code
_entity_poly.pdbx_strand_id
1 'polypeptide(L)'
;MSNNIINHNNLQPNETTFLLPSGNIKVREYNSRVELKELNKEVFLILKRALPVVLAYLLQQAIPLVSLSSLGHMRSEYLSASALANMFAAVTGWSICNGLATALDTLCSQAFTGSGNPHLVGIYFQRGILLSILIFCPISLLWWYSYDLLIYLNIDEELSLL
;
A
#
# COMPACT_ATOMS: atom_id res chain seq x y z
N MET A 1 51.02 -40.00 -31.72
CA MET A 1 51.01 -38.97 -30.66
C MET A 1 50.25 -37.76 -31.18
N SER A 2 48.97 -37.62 -30.86
CA SER A 2 48.23 -36.36 -31.00
C SER A 2 47.09 -36.41 -29.98
N ASN A 3 47.36 -35.92 -28.77
CA ASN A 3 46.39 -35.80 -27.69
C ASN A 3 45.84 -34.38 -27.71
N ASN A 4 44.70 -34.16 -28.36
CA ASN A 4 43.94 -32.91 -28.22
C ASN A 4 42.86 -33.15 -27.18
N ILE A 5 43.23 -32.93 -25.91
CA ILE A 5 42.31 -32.94 -24.77
C ILE A 5 41.46 -31.68 -24.89
N ILE A 6 40.22 -31.83 -25.37
CA ILE A 6 39.23 -30.76 -25.39
C ILE A 6 38.91 -30.43 -23.92
N ASN A 7 39.43 -29.30 -23.47
CA ASN A 7 39.37 -28.83 -22.10
C ASN A 7 37.94 -28.32 -21.81
N HIS A 8 37.09 -29.18 -21.26
CA HIS A 8 35.67 -28.90 -20.97
C HIS A 8 35.42 -27.95 -19.78
N ASN A 9 36.44 -27.25 -19.27
CA ASN A 9 36.36 -26.44 -18.04
C ASN A 9 36.00 -24.95 -18.27
N ASN A 10 35.48 -24.57 -19.45
CA ASN A 10 35.18 -23.16 -19.77
C ASN A 10 33.70 -22.87 -20.08
N LEU A 11 32.76 -23.71 -19.59
CA LEU A 11 31.34 -23.38 -19.64
C LEU A 11 30.95 -22.70 -18.33
N GLN A 12 30.90 -21.37 -18.34
CA GLN A 12 30.27 -20.59 -17.27
C GLN A 12 28.81 -21.06 -17.11
N PRO A 13 28.34 -21.31 -15.88
CA PRO A 13 26.98 -21.76 -15.66
C PRO A 13 26.00 -20.64 -16.03
N ASN A 14 25.20 -20.88 -17.07
CA ASN A 14 24.14 -19.95 -17.50
C ASN A 14 22.76 -20.41 -17.00
N GLU A 15 21.80 -19.48 -16.98
CA GLU A 15 20.44 -19.57 -16.43
C GLU A 15 19.54 -20.68 -17.02
N THR A 16 20.00 -21.38 -18.05
CA THR A 16 19.30 -22.50 -18.69
C THR A 16 19.91 -23.87 -18.37
N THR A 17 20.97 -23.91 -17.55
CA THR A 17 21.57 -25.17 -17.10
C THR A 17 20.66 -25.83 -16.08
N PHE A 18 19.98 -26.89 -16.50
CA PHE A 18 18.98 -27.58 -15.69
C PHE A 18 19.66 -28.33 -14.53
N LEU A 19 19.46 -27.85 -13.29
CA LEU A 19 20.13 -28.31 -12.06
C LEU A 19 19.48 -29.53 -11.37
N LEU A 20 18.58 -30.27 -12.02
CA LEU A 20 17.94 -31.44 -11.41
C LEU A 20 18.06 -32.71 -12.28
N PRO A 21 18.36 -33.89 -11.69
CA PRO A 21 18.36 -35.15 -12.41
C PRO A 21 16.94 -35.51 -12.83
N SER A 22 16.76 -35.94 -14.09
CA SER A 22 15.47 -36.27 -14.75
C SER A 22 14.74 -37.52 -14.20
N GLY A 23 14.85 -37.81 -12.90
CA GLY A 23 14.16 -38.91 -12.21
C GLY A 23 12.88 -38.51 -11.46
N ASN A 24 12.49 -37.23 -11.45
CA ASN A 24 11.56 -36.68 -10.45
C ASN A 24 10.12 -36.37 -10.92
N ILE A 25 9.63 -36.94 -12.03
CA ILE A 25 8.28 -36.60 -12.54
C ILE A 25 7.17 -36.95 -11.53
N LYS A 26 7.24 -38.13 -10.88
CA LYS A 26 6.26 -38.54 -9.85
C LYS A 26 6.38 -37.75 -8.54
N VAL A 27 7.61 -37.40 -8.14
CA VAL A 27 7.87 -36.57 -6.96
C VAL A 27 7.37 -35.14 -7.19
N ARG A 28 7.51 -34.62 -8.42
CA ARG A 28 6.99 -33.32 -8.82
C ARG A 28 5.46 -33.30 -8.83
N GLU A 29 4.80 -34.32 -9.38
CA GLU A 29 3.33 -34.40 -9.33
C GLU A 29 2.80 -34.53 -7.89
N TYR A 30 3.46 -35.31 -7.03
CA TYR A 30 3.12 -35.41 -5.60
C TYR A 30 3.32 -34.08 -4.86
N ASN A 31 4.48 -33.42 -5.02
CA ASN A 31 4.74 -32.12 -4.40
C ASN A 31 3.76 -31.05 -4.90
N SER A 32 3.45 -31.03 -6.21
CA SER A 32 2.44 -30.12 -6.74
C SER A 32 1.07 -30.39 -6.13
N ARG A 33 0.64 -31.65 -5.96
CA ARG A 33 -0.67 -31.99 -5.34
C ARG A 33 -0.72 -31.60 -3.86
N VAL A 34 0.38 -31.73 -3.13
CA VAL A 34 0.49 -31.29 -1.73
C VAL A 34 0.48 -29.76 -1.65
N GLU A 35 1.26 -29.07 -2.49
CA GLU A 35 1.25 -27.61 -2.61
C GLU A 35 -0.15 -27.07 -2.95
N LEU A 36 -0.88 -27.67 -3.89
CA LEU A 36 -2.23 -27.19 -4.22
C LEU A 36 -3.22 -27.34 -3.06
N LYS A 37 -3.09 -28.40 -2.24
CA LYS A 37 -3.95 -28.59 -1.06
C LYS A 37 -3.58 -27.62 0.06
N GLU A 38 -2.30 -27.40 0.31
CA GLU A 38 -1.84 -26.43 1.31
C GLU A 38 -2.15 -24.99 0.86
N LEU A 39 -1.98 -24.67 -0.42
CA LEU A 39 -2.36 -23.38 -1.01
C LEU A 39 -3.86 -23.12 -0.83
N ASN A 40 -4.72 -24.10 -1.11
CA ASN A 40 -6.17 -23.94 -0.89
C ASN A 40 -6.51 -23.68 0.59
N LYS A 41 -5.80 -24.31 1.52
CA LYS A 41 -5.99 -24.07 2.97
C LYS A 41 -5.49 -22.68 3.37
N GLU A 42 -4.32 -22.26 2.88
CA GLU A 42 -3.76 -20.93 3.15
C GLU A 42 -4.65 -19.83 2.57
N VAL A 43 -5.11 -19.97 1.32
CA VAL A 43 -6.05 -19.04 0.70
C VAL A 43 -7.35 -18.98 1.50
N PHE A 44 -7.90 -20.13 1.92
CA PHE A 44 -9.10 -20.15 2.76
C PHE A 44 -8.89 -19.46 4.11
N LEU A 45 -7.73 -19.65 4.74
CA LEU A 45 -7.37 -18.98 5.99
C LEU A 45 -7.23 -17.46 5.82
N ILE A 46 -6.56 -17.02 4.76
CA ILE A 46 -6.42 -15.60 4.42
C ILE A 46 -7.80 -15.01 4.12
N LEU A 47 -8.64 -15.69 3.33
CA LEU A 47 -9.98 -15.22 3.00
C LEU A 47 -10.86 -15.10 4.25
N LYS A 48 -10.81 -16.08 5.15
CA LYS A 48 -11.52 -16.07 6.43
C LYS A 48 -11.09 -14.91 7.32
N ARG A 49 -9.80 -14.54 7.28
CA ARG A 49 -9.25 -13.39 8.03
C ARG A 49 -9.47 -12.04 7.32
N ALA A 50 -9.51 -12.03 6.00
CA ALA A 50 -9.79 -10.83 5.21
C ALA A 50 -11.26 -10.42 5.31
N LEU A 51 -12.18 -11.38 5.44
CA LEU A 51 -13.62 -11.13 5.58
C LEU A 51 -13.96 -10.07 6.66
N PRO A 52 -13.51 -10.19 7.93
CA PRO A 52 -13.79 -9.16 8.93
C PRO A 52 -13.10 -7.83 8.64
N VAL A 53 -11.92 -7.84 8.01
CA VAL A 53 -11.19 -6.62 7.63
C VAL A 53 -11.94 -5.84 6.55
N VAL A 54 -12.39 -6.53 5.50
CA VAL A 54 -13.20 -5.93 4.43
C VAL A 54 -14.50 -5.39 4.99
N LEU A 55 -15.16 -6.14 5.86
CA LEU A 55 -16.40 -5.68 6.52
C LEU A 55 -16.14 -4.41 7.34
N ALA A 56 -15.08 -4.40 8.17
CA ALA A 56 -14.71 -3.23 8.95
C ALA A 56 -14.42 -2.01 8.05
N TYR A 57 -13.71 -2.22 6.93
CA TYR A 57 -13.41 -1.15 5.97
C TYR A 57 -14.66 -0.59 5.29
N LEU A 58 -15.62 -1.46 4.95
CA LEU A 58 -16.92 -1.05 4.41
C LEU A 58 -17.71 -0.22 5.44
N LEU A 59 -17.72 -0.65 6.70
CA LEU A 59 -18.36 0.10 7.79
C LEU A 59 -17.69 1.46 8.00
N GLN A 60 -16.36 1.52 7.94
CA GLN A 60 -15.59 2.76 8.03
C GLN A 60 -15.98 3.75 6.93
N GLN A 61 -16.09 3.27 5.68
CA GLN A 61 -16.46 4.10 4.53
C GLN A 61 -17.95 4.45 4.48
N ALA A 62 -18.82 3.72 5.19
CA ALA A 62 -20.23 4.02 5.28
C ALA A 62 -20.51 5.34 6.03
N ILE A 63 -19.68 5.71 7.02
CA ILE A 63 -19.85 6.92 7.84
C ILE A 63 -19.87 8.20 6.98
N PRO A 64 -18.84 8.50 6.16
CA PRO A 64 -18.86 9.68 5.29
C PRO A 64 -19.92 9.56 4.19
N LEU A 65 -20.22 8.34 3.72
CA LEU A 65 -21.23 8.12 2.67
C LEU A 65 -22.64 8.45 3.14
N VAL A 66 -23.01 8.07 4.36
CA VAL A 66 -24.31 8.42 4.97
C VAL A 66 -24.41 9.93 5.19
N SER A 67 -23.31 10.56 5.60
CA SER A 67 -23.24 12.02 5.76
C SER A 67 -23.48 12.73 4.42
N LEU A 68 -22.83 12.27 3.34
CA LEU A 68 -23.02 12.79 1.98
C LEU A 68 -24.43 12.52 1.44
N SER A 69 -25.01 11.35 1.74
CA SER A 69 -26.39 10.99 1.38
C SER A 69 -27.43 11.86 2.10
N SER A 70 -27.14 12.27 3.34
CA SER A 70 -27.99 13.19 4.10
C SER A 70 -27.98 14.59 3.49
N LEU A 71 -26.80 15.07 3.06
CA LEU A 71 -26.65 16.34 2.34
C LEU A 71 -27.37 16.31 0.98
N GLY A 72 -27.38 15.17 0.30
CA GLY A 72 -28.10 14.99 -0.98
C GLY A 72 -29.62 15.13 -0.90
N HIS A 73 -30.24 14.92 0.26
CA HIS A 73 -31.69 15.11 0.43
C HIS A 73 -32.09 16.58 0.68
N MET A 74 -31.17 17.44 1.12
CA MET A 74 -31.50 18.82 1.53
C MET A 74 -31.35 19.88 0.42
N ARG A 75 -30.44 19.70 -0.56
CA ARG A 75 -30.30 20.46 -1.82
C ARG A 75 -29.06 20.01 -2.61
N SER A 76 -29.06 20.15 -3.95
CA SER A 76 -27.88 19.77 -4.75
C SER A 76 -26.68 20.70 -4.55
N GLU A 77 -26.91 21.93 -4.08
CA GLU A 77 -25.89 22.94 -3.78
C GLU A 77 -24.91 22.44 -2.69
N TYR A 78 -25.41 21.99 -1.55
CA TYR A 78 -24.57 21.46 -0.47
C TYR A 78 -23.84 20.17 -0.84
N LEU A 79 -24.47 19.35 -1.70
CA LEU A 79 -23.89 18.10 -2.16
C LEU A 79 -22.67 18.34 -3.06
N SER A 80 -22.75 19.30 -4.00
CA SER A 80 -21.63 19.65 -4.87
C SER A 80 -20.49 20.32 -4.11
N ALA A 81 -20.81 21.19 -3.14
CA ALA A 81 -19.82 21.80 -2.24
C ALA A 81 -19.05 20.75 -1.44
N SER A 82 -19.79 19.83 -0.81
CA SER A 82 -19.21 18.76 -0.01
C SER A 82 -18.37 17.81 -0.86
N ALA A 83 -18.82 17.49 -2.09
CA ALA A 83 -18.05 16.67 -3.02
C ALA A 83 -16.73 17.33 -3.42
N LEU A 84 -16.75 18.63 -3.75
CA LEU A 84 -15.57 19.40 -4.08
C LEU A 84 -14.59 19.49 -2.89
N ALA A 85 -15.09 19.82 -1.70
CA ALA A 85 -14.30 19.87 -0.48
C ALA A 85 -13.67 18.50 -0.17
N ASN A 86 -14.43 17.41 -0.34
CA ASN A 86 -13.95 16.05 -0.16
C ASN A 86 -12.88 15.67 -1.18
N MET A 87 -13.00 16.09 -2.45
CA MET A 87 -11.95 15.88 -3.45
C MET A 87 -10.68 16.68 -3.12
N PHE A 88 -10.82 17.93 -2.69
CA PHE A 88 -9.69 18.76 -2.27
C PHE A 88 -8.96 18.14 -1.06
N ALA A 89 -9.71 17.71 -0.04
CA ALA A 89 -9.17 17.03 1.14
C ALA A 89 -8.53 15.67 0.79
N ALA A 90 -9.11 14.92 -0.16
CA ALA A 90 -8.58 13.65 -0.62
C ALA A 90 -7.21 13.82 -1.29
N VAL A 91 -7.06 14.82 -2.17
CA VAL A 91 -5.82 15.08 -2.90
C VAL A 91 -4.73 15.67 -2.00
N THR A 92 -5.08 16.65 -1.18
CA THR A 92 -4.09 17.40 -0.38
C THR A 92 -3.74 16.74 0.95
N GLY A 93 -4.67 16.00 1.56
CA GLY A 93 -4.48 15.36 2.86
C GLY A 93 -4.37 13.84 2.74
N TRP A 94 -5.48 13.19 2.40
CA TRP A 94 -5.59 11.72 2.48
C TRP A 94 -4.57 10.99 1.60
N SER A 95 -4.30 11.49 0.40
CA SER A 95 -3.29 10.94 -0.50
C SER A 95 -1.89 10.95 0.12
N ILE A 96 -1.50 12.08 0.74
CA ILE A 96 -0.19 12.22 1.39
C ILE A 96 -0.12 11.35 2.65
N CYS A 97 -1.18 11.35 3.47
CA CYS A 97 -1.27 10.49 4.67
C CYS A 97 -1.10 9.01 4.31
N ASN A 98 -1.80 8.54 3.28
CA ASN A 98 -1.72 7.14 2.84
C ASN A 98 -0.33 6.81 2.25
N GLY A 99 0.26 7.73 1.47
CA GLY A 99 1.63 7.56 0.95
C GLY A 99 2.66 7.47 2.07
N LEU A 100 2.52 8.30 3.10
CA LEU A 100 3.39 8.32 4.27
C LEU A 100 3.23 7.07 5.15
N ALA A 101 1.99 6.63 5.37
CA ALA A 101 1.69 5.38 6.07
C ALA A 101 2.34 4.18 5.35
N THR A 102 2.22 4.12 4.01
CA THR A 102 2.84 3.06 3.21
C THR A 102 4.37 3.09 3.29
N ALA A 103 4.96 4.29 3.28
CA ALA A 103 6.40 4.47 3.46
C ALA A 103 6.86 4.01 4.86
N LEU A 104 6.08 4.31 5.91
CA LEU A 104 6.34 3.87 7.27
C LEU A 104 6.20 2.35 7.42
N ASP A 105 5.19 1.72 6.83
CA ASP A 105 5.04 0.25 6.82
C ASP A 105 6.26 -0.43 6.19
N THR A 106 6.76 0.14 5.09
CA THR A 106 7.98 -0.33 4.42
C THR A 106 9.20 -0.16 5.33
N LEU A 107 9.37 1.00 5.94
CA LEU A 107 10.49 1.28 6.86
C LEU A 107 10.45 0.38 8.10
N CYS A 108 9.27 0.13 8.68
CA CYS A 108 9.07 -0.82 9.77
C CYS A 108 9.53 -2.23 9.39
N SER A 109 9.09 -2.72 8.23
CA SER A 109 9.45 -4.04 7.71
C SER A 109 10.96 -4.17 7.47
N GLN A 110 11.57 -3.14 6.86
CA GLN A 110 13.01 -3.11 6.60
C GLN A 110 13.82 -3.06 7.89
N ALA A 111 13.39 -2.25 8.86
CA ALA A 111 14.06 -2.14 10.13
C ALA A 111 13.96 -3.46 10.91
N PHE A 112 12.80 -4.13 10.90
CA PHE A 112 12.60 -5.42 11.57
C PHE A 112 13.51 -6.54 11.03
N THR A 113 13.73 -6.59 9.71
CA THR A 113 14.53 -7.65 9.06
C THR A 113 16.03 -7.32 8.98
N GLY A 114 16.40 -6.04 8.94
CA GLY A 114 17.76 -5.58 8.69
C GLY A 114 18.70 -5.50 9.90
N SER A 115 18.19 -5.56 11.13
CA SER A 115 19.03 -5.49 12.33
C SER A 115 18.64 -6.58 13.33
N GLY A 116 19.58 -7.46 13.68
CA GLY A 116 19.40 -8.44 14.77
C GLY A 116 19.25 -7.81 16.16
N ASN A 117 19.08 -6.48 16.26
CA ASN A 117 18.95 -5.72 17.49
C ASN A 117 17.71 -4.80 17.44
N PRO A 118 16.58 -5.17 18.08
CA PRO A 118 15.31 -4.45 17.98
C PRO A 118 15.34 -3.02 18.53
N HIS A 119 16.39 -2.66 19.29
CA HIS A 119 16.55 -1.33 19.86
C HIS A 119 16.99 -0.28 18.84
N LEU A 120 17.86 -0.63 17.88
CA LEU A 120 18.31 0.30 16.84
C LEU A 120 17.20 0.55 15.79
N VAL A 121 16.38 -0.46 15.53
CA VAL A 121 15.19 -0.43 14.67
C VAL A 121 14.23 0.67 15.10
N GLY A 122 13.95 0.77 16.40
CA GLY A 122 13.06 1.79 16.95
C GLY A 122 13.58 3.22 16.76
N ILE A 123 14.89 3.44 16.81
CA ILE A 123 15.51 4.77 16.63
C ILE A 123 15.38 5.25 15.18
N TYR A 124 15.61 4.35 14.20
CA TYR A 124 15.39 4.68 12.79
C TYR A 124 13.91 4.94 12.48
N PHE A 125 13.02 4.16 13.10
CA PHE A 125 11.59 4.36 12.98
C PHE A 125 11.12 5.70 13.59
N GLN A 126 11.62 6.07 14.77
CA GLN A 126 11.34 7.37 15.37
C GLN A 126 11.80 8.54 14.51
N ARG A 127 12.98 8.44 13.87
CA ARG A 127 13.45 9.43 12.90
C ARG A 127 12.54 9.51 11.67
N GLY A 128 12.06 8.36 11.18
CA GLY A 128 11.07 8.28 10.10
C GLY A 128 9.77 9.01 10.46
N ILE A 129 9.22 8.75 11.65
CA ILE A 129 8.02 9.43 12.15
C ILE A 129 8.25 10.94 12.31
N LEU A 130 9.42 11.37 12.80
CA LEU A 130 9.72 12.79 12.93
C LEU A 130 9.74 13.51 11.58
N LEU A 131 10.30 12.88 10.54
CA LEU A 131 10.24 13.40 9.17
C LEU A 131 8.80 13.42 8.64
N SER A 132 8.01 12.39 8.95
CA SER A 132 6.58 12.35 8.64
C SER A 132 5.82 13.53 9.24
N ILE A 133 6.07 13.86 10.51
CA ILE A 133 5.47 15.00 11.20
C ILE A 133 5.94 16.33 10.59
N LEU A 134 7.21 16.41 10.20
CA LEU A 134 7.76 17.59 9.53
C LEU A 134 7.05 17.90 8.21
N ILE A 135 6.71 16.86 7.43
CA ILE A 135 5.92 16.97 6.18
C ILE A 135 4.45 17.30 6.47
N PHE A 136 3.93 16.91 7.63
CA PHE A 136 2.57 17.26 8.06
C PHE A 136 2.41 18.76 8.37
N CYS A 137 3.48 19.42 8.83
CA CYS A 137 3.48 20.84 9.14
C CYS A 137 3.10 21.75 7.94
N PRO A 138 3.73 21.64 6.74
CA PRO A 138 3.33 22.43 5.59
C PRO A 138 1.94 22.05 5.05
N ILE A 139 1.48 20.81 5.24
CA ILE A 139 0.11 20.38 4.87
C ILE A 139 -0.92 21.06 5.77
N SER A 140 -0.66 21.13 7.08
CA SER A 140 -1.50 21.86 8.02
C SER A 140 -1.54 23.35 7.71
N LEU A 141 -0.40 23.93 7.28
CA LEU A 141 -0.34 25.33 6.86
C LEU A 141 -1.15 25.56 5.57
N LEU A 142 -1.05 24.63 4.61
CA LEU A 142 -1.82 24.66 3.36
C LEU A 142 -3.33 24.57 3.63
N TRP A 143 -3.75 23.77 4.60
CA TRP A 143 -5.14 23.70 5.03
C TRP A 143 -5.64 25.01 5.68
N TRP A 144 -4.77 25.73 6.40
CA TRP A 144 -5.11 27.05 6.93
C TRP A 144 -5.39 28.07 5.81
N TYR A 145 -4.65 27.98 4.70
CA TYR A 145 -4.86 28.80 3.51
C TYR A 145 -5.87 28.19 2.52
N SER A 146 -6.51 27.07 2.84
CA SER A 146 -7.47 26.41 1.94
C SER A 146 -8.64 27.31 1.58
N TYR A 147 -9.08 28.16 2.51
CA TYR A 147 -10.15 29.14 2.29
C TYR A 147 -9.77 30.15 1.19
N ASP A 148 -8.57 30.73 1.28
CA ASP A 148 -8.07 31.70 0.30
C ASP A 148 -7.79 31.05 -1.06
N LEU A 149 -7.39 29.78 -1.08
CA LEU A 149 -7.15 29.00 -2.29
C LEU A 149 -8.46 28.70 -3.05
N LEU A 150 -9.53 28.35 -2.32
CA LEU A 150 -10.85 28.12 -2.92
C LEU A 150 -11.43 29.41 -3.52
N ILE A 151 -11.22 30.56 -2.89
CA ILE A 151 -11.63 31.87 -3.43
C ILE A 151 -10.81 32.25 -4.66
N TYR A 152 -9.49 31.98 -4.66
CA TYR A 152 -8.62 32.28 -5.80
C TYR A 152 -8.92 31.43 -7.06
N LEU A 153 -9.49 30.24 -6.88
CA LEU A 153 -9.88 29.34 -7.97
C LEU A 153 -11.17 29.76 -8.69
N ASN A 154 -11.81 30.87 -8.29
CA ASN A 154 -12.96 31.48 -8.97
C ASN A 154 -14.13 30.50 -9.16
N ILE A 155 -14.31 29.58 -8.20
CA ILE A 155 -15.49 28.72 -8.11
C ILE A 155 -16.59 29.62 -7.54
N ASP A 156 -17.62 29.88 -8.34
CA ASP A 156 -18.73 30.80 -8.07
C ASP A 156 -19.18 30.82 -6.60
N GLU A 157 -19.33 32.05 -6.09
CA GLU A 157 -19.44 32.49 -4.70
C GLU A 157 -20.61 31.93 -3.87
N GLU A 158 -21.40 30.98 -4.35
CA GLU A 158 -22.58 30.50 -3.61
C GLU A 158 -22.25 29.46 -2.52
N LEU A 159 -20.99 28.97 -2.47
CA LEU A 159 -20.56 27.89 -1.57
C LEU A 159 -19.46 28.26 -0.58
N SER A 160 -18.95 29.51 -0.60
CA SER A 160 -17.90 29.97 0.33
C SER A 160 -18.45 30.50 1.66
N LEU A 161 -19.77 30.71 1.77
CA LEU A 161 -20.47 31.32 2.91
C LEU A 161 -21.32 30.36 3.75
N LEU A 162 -21.29 29.05 3.47
CA LEU A 162 -21.97 27.98 4.22
C LEU A 162 -20.96 26.95 4.73
#